data_AF-A0A4Y2LUX8-F1
#
_entry.id   AF-A0A4Y2LUX8-F1
#
_cell.length_a   1.000
_cell.length_b   1.000
_cell.length_c   1.000
_cell.angle_alpha   90.00
_cell.angle_beta   90.00
_cell.angle_gamma   90.00
#
_symmetry.space_group_name_H-M   'P 1'
#
loop_
_entity.id
_entity.type
_entity.pdbx_description
1 polymer ?
#
loop_
_entity_poly.entity_id
_entity_poly.type
_entity_poly.pdbx_seq_one_letter_code
_entity_poly.pdbx_strand_id
1 'polypeptide(L)'
;MQKEEYGEWMSIDEYLPLAATITDLEIFQAVCEQDQSIKVDDSDGDECVEENPPTNAEIRQALDIVKRGVQHHSTNFKKQYEYEQYINELLRNNCRQATINEFFNCYF
;
A
#
# COMPACT_ATOMS: atom_id res chain seq x y z
N MET A 1 5.31 -0.83 19.80
CA MET A 1 4.03 -0.96 19.08
C MET A 1 3.05 -1.53 20.07
N GLN A 2 2.25 -0.65 20.65
CA GLN A 2 1.18 -1.06 21.56
C GLN A 2 0.06 -1.68 20.72
N LYS A 3 -0.70 -2.64 21.26
CA LYS A 3 -1.81 -3.28 20.52
C LYS A 3 -2.86 -2.27 20.03
N GLU A 4 -3.01 -1.17 20.77
CA GLU A 4 -3.91 -0.07 20.46
C GLU A 4 -3.44 0.68 19.20
N GLU A 5 -2.15 1.01 19.08
CA GLU A 5 -1.60 1.64 17.87
C GLU A 5 -1.86 0.77 16.63
N TYR A 6 -1.61 -0.55 16.70
CA TYR A 6 -1.83 -1.44 15.55
C TYR A 6 -3.30 -1.52 15.14
N GLY A 7 -4.22 -1.49 16.11
CA GLY A 7 -5.66 -1.45 15.84
C GLY A 7 -6.10 -0.15 15.18
N GLU A 8 -5.52 0.99 15.56
CA GLU A 8 -5.80 2.29 14.94
C GLU A 8 -5.34 2.31 13.47
N TRP A 9 -4.15 1.79 13.16
CA TRP A 9 -3.65 1.70 11.77
C TRP A 9 -4.49 0.77 10.90
N MET A 10 -4.89 -0.39 11.42
CA MET A 10 -5.80 -1.33 10.71
C MET A 10 -7.19 -0.72 10.50
N SER A 11 -7.68 0.07 11.45
CA SER A 11 -8.98 0.74 11.34
C SER A 11 -8.99 1.81 10.24
N ILE A 12 -7.87 2.48 10.00
CA ILE A 12 -7.74 3.46 8.90
C ILE A 12 -7.80 2.75 7.53
N ASP A 13 -7.20 1.57 7.42
CA ASP A 13 -7.23 0.76 6.19
C ASP A 13 -8.64 0.20 5.90
N GLU A 14 -9.37 -0.24 6.93
CA GLU A 14 -10.77 -0.70 6.81
C GLU A 14 -11.77 0.44 6.55
N TYR A 15 -11.50 1.68 7.03
CA TYR A 15 -12.38 2.84 6.80
C TYR A 15 -12.15 3.56 5.47
N LEU A 16 -11.17 3.14 4.66
CA LEU A 16 -11.05 3.56 3.26
C LEU A 16 -11.57 2.45 2.33
N PRO A 17 -12.87 2.48 1.94
CA PRO A 17 -13.38 1.75 0.76
C PRO A 17 -12.55 2.03 -0.52
N LEU A 18 -11.80 3.13 -0.50
CA LEU A 18 -10.84 3.56 -1.48
C LEU A 18 -9.74 2.51 -1.74
N ALA A 19 -9.21 1.84 -0.71
CA ALA A 19 -8.08 0.93 -0.88
C ALA A 19 -8.47 -0.41 -1.52
N ALA A 20 -9.72 -0.85 -1.36
CA ALA A 20 -10.18 -2.16 -1.81
C ALA A 20 -10.66 -2.19 -3.29
N THR A 21 -10.96 -1.03 -3.87
CA THR A 21 -11.53 -0.94 -5.23
C THR A 21 -10.71 -0.08 -6.17
N ILE A 22 -9.95 0.90 -5.66
CA ILE A 22 -9.22 1.79 -6.54
C ILE A 22 -8.01 1.08 -7.11
N THR A 23 -8.11 0.77 -8.39
CA THR A 23 -7.00 0.27 -9.20
C THR A 23 -5.97 1.37 -9.43
N ASP A 24 -4.70 1.01 -9.65
CA ASP A 24 -3.63 1.98 -9.94
C ASP A 24 -4.01 2.96 -11.08
N LEU A 25 -4.86 2.52 -12.02
CA LEU A 25 -5.40 3.32 -13.11
C LEU A 25 -6.37 4.41 -12.62
N GLU A 26 -7.24 4.10 -11.67
CA GLU A 26 -8.18 5.06 -11.09
C GLU A 26 -7.47 6.06 -10.17
N ILE A 27 -6.39 5.65 -9.50
CA ILE A 27 -5.49 6.59 -8.78
C ILE A 27 -4.84 7.53 -9.77
N PHE A 28 -4.22 6.99 -10.83
CA PHE A 28 -3.54 7.77 -11.85
C PHE A 28 -4.51 8.77 -12.49
N GLN A 29 -5.71 8.30 -12.84
CA GLN A 29 -6.71 9.12 -13.48
C GLN A 29 -7.27 10.19 -12.54
N ALA A 30 -7.54 9.86 -11.27
CA ALA A 30 -7.96 10.84 -10.27
C ALA A 30 -6.88 11.91 -10.01
N VAL A 31 -5.60 11.53 -10.00
CA VAL A 31 -4.48 12.47 -9.85
C VAL A 31 -4.36 13.37 -11.08
N CYS A 32 -4.49 12.83 -12.29
CA CYS A 32 -4.48 13.61 -13.53
C CYS A 32 -5.68 14.57 -13.63
N GLU A 33 -6.87 14.12 -13.24
CA GLU A 33 -8.09 14.94 -13.27
C GLU A 33 -8.07 16.02 -12.18
N GLN A 34 -7.50 15.73 -11.01
CA GLN A 34 -7.32 16.71 -9.94
C GLN A 34 -6.28 17.77 -10.33
N ASP A 35 -5.19 17.38 -11.00
CA ASP A 35 -4.19 18.30 -11.57
C ASP A 35 -4.77 19.20 -12.67
N GLN A 36 -5.72 18.68 -13.47
CA GLN A 36 -6.47 19.48 -14.44
C GLN A 36 -7.52 20.40 -13.80
N SER A 37 -8.22 19.92 -12.75
CA SER A 37 -9.25 20.70 -12.07
C SER A 37 -8.69 21.89 -11.28
N ILE A 38 -7.44 21.81 -10.81
CA ILE A 38 -6.75 22.90 -10.13
C ILE A 38 -6.40 24.05 -11.11
N LYS A 39 -6.42 23.79 -12.42
CA LYS A 39 -6.06 24.75 -13.49
C LYS A 39 -7.24 25.56 -14.05
N VAL A 40 -8.46 25.48 -13.48
CA VAL A 40 -9.66 26.04 -14.14
C VAL A 40 -10.11 27.42 -13.64
N ASP A 41 -9.54 27.99 -12.57
CA ASP A 41 -10.08 29.25 -12.02
C ASP A 41 -9.18 30.50 -12.08
N ASP A 42 -8.09 30.49 -12.84
CA ASP A 42 -7.40 31.74 -13.19
C ASP A 42 -7.24 31.87 -14.71
N SER A 43 -8.15 32.64 -15.30
CA SER A 43 -8.00 33.23 -16.62
C SER A 43 -6.85 34.23 -16.61
N ASP A 44 -5.62 33.76 -16.80
CA ASP A 44 -4.60 34.45 -17.62
C ASP A 44 -3.41 33.51 -17.88
N GLY A 45 -3.48 32.77 -19.00
CA GLY A 45 -2.34 32.36 -19.80
C GLY A 45 -1.03 31.92 -19.12
N ASP A 46 -1.06 31.14 -18.05
CA ASP A 46 0.14 30.46 -17.56
C ASP A 46 0.30 29.15 -18.34
N GLU A 47 1.35 29.08 -19.16
CA GLU A 47 1.77 27.87 -19.85
C GLU A 47 1.74 26.71 -18.86
N CYS A 48 1.13 25.59 -19.27
CA CYS A 48 1.31 24.34 -18.56
C CYS A 48 2.82 24.14 -18.37
N VAL A 49 3.33 24.38 -17.16
CA VAL A 49 4.74 24.14 -16.84
C VAL A 49 4.95 22.67 -17.12
N GLU A 50 5.61 22.38 -18.24
CA GLU A 50 6.09 21.06 -18.57
C GLU A 50 7.08 20.69 -17.47
N GLU A 51 6.59 20.00 -16.43
CA GLU A 51 7.47 19.52 -15.38
C GLU A 51 8.51 18.61 -16.02
N ASN A 52 9.75 19.06 -16.01
CA ASN A 52 10.85 18.29 -16.55
C ASN A 52 10.91 16.95 -15.79
N PRO A 53 11.19 15.83 -16.50
CA PRO A 53 11.40 14.55 -15.83
C PRO A 53 12.45 14.69 -14.71
N PRO A 54 12.28 13.95 -13.60
CA PRO A 54 13.20 14.02 -12.47
C PRO A 54 14.64 13.85 -12.93
N THR A 55 15.50 14.77 -12.49
CA THR A 55 16.91 14.73 -12.81
C THR A 55 17.58 13.53 -12.14
N ASN A 56 18.69 13.06 -12.72
CA ASN A 56 19.49 11.99 -12.12
C ASN A 56 19.95 12.30 -10.68
N ALA A 57 20.05 13.57 -10.31
CA ALA A 57 20.38 14.00 -8.95
C ALA A 57 19.22 13.77 -7.98
N GLU A 58 18.00 14.13 -8.38
CA GLU A 58 16.78 13.93 -7.59
C GLU A 58 16.49 12.44 -7.38
N ILE A 59 16.65 11.63 -8.43
CA ILE A 59 16.48 10.16 -8.34
C ILE A 59 17.50 9.56 -7.35
N ARG A 60 18.76 10.02 -7.37
CA ARG A 60 19.79 9.57 -6.43
C ARG A 60 19.45 9.96 -4.99
N GLN A 61 18.93 11.16 -4.79
CA GLN A 61 18.52 11.64 -3.47
C GLN A 61 17.36 10.81 -2.92
N ALA A 62 16.34 10.52 -3.75
CA ALA A 62 15.24 9.66 -3.38
C ALA A 62 15.72 8.24 -3.02
N LEU A 63 16.64 7.68 -3.81
CA LEU A 63 17.23 6.37 -3.54
C LEU A 63 18.00 6.34 -2.22
N ASP A 64 18.76 7.39 -1.89
CA ASP A 64 19.50 7.49 -0.64
C ASP A 64 18.58 7.60 0.58
N ILE A 65 17.43 8.27 0.46
CA ILE A 65 16.39 8.34 1.50
C ILE A 65 15.81 6.94 1.74
N VAL A 66 15.42 6.24 0.67
CA VAL A 66 14.89 4.86 0.75
C VAL A 66 15.93 3.94 1.40
N LYS A 67 17.19 4.03 0.96
CA LYS A 67 18.29 3.23 1.52
C LYS A 67 18.48 3.48 3.02
N ARG A 68 18.43 4.73 3.48
CA ARG A 68 18.51 5.05 4.92
C ARG A 68 17.31 4.49 5.68
N GLY A 69 16.09 4.64 5.16
CA GLY A 69 14.90 4.07 5.77
C GLY A 69 15.00 2.55 5.93
N VAL A 70 15.43 1.86 4.86
CA VAL A 70 15.67 0.42 4.88
C VAL A 70 16.78 0.05 5.87
N GLN A 71 17.91 0.76 5.90
CA GLN A 71 19.00 0.46 6.83
C GLN A 71 18.57 0.61 8.30
N HIS A 72 17.94 1.74 8.65
CA HIS A 72 17.52 2.03 10.02
C HIS A 72 16.38 1.15 10.51
N HIS A 73 15.49 0.72 9.63
CA HIS A 73 14.30 -0.07 9.99
C HIS A 73 14.37 -1.53 9.52
N SER A 74 15.51 -1.99 8.99
CA SER A 74 15.70 -3.34 8.43
C SER A 74 15.27 -4.46 9.38
N THR A 75 15.56 -4.30 10.68
CA THR A 75 15.17 -5.27 11.72
C THR A 75 13.65 -5.32 11.92
N ASN A 76 12.96 -4.19 11.78
CA ASN A 76 11.51 -4.13 11.85
C ASN A 76 10.86 -4.70 10.59
N PHE A 77 11.40 -4.41 9.40
CA PHE A 77 10.94 -5.01 8.14
C PHE A 77 11.08 -6.53 8.15
N LYS A 78 12.21 -7.04 8.62
CA LYS A 78 12.42 -8.50 8.75
C LYS A 78 11.40 -9.14 9.68
N LYS A 79 11.17 -8.55 10.86
CA LYS A 79 10.17 -9.05 11.81
C LYS A 79 8.76 -9.00 11.22
N GLN A 80 8.39 -7.91 10.55
CA GLN A 80 7.08 -7.77 9.91
C GLN A 80 6.87 -8.85 8.84
N TYR A 81 7.87 -9.06 7.99
CA TYR A 81 7.85 -10.14 6.98
C TYR A 81 7.71 -11.52 7.63
N GLU A 82 8.48 -11.81 8.69
CA GLU A 82 8.39 -13.08 9.42
C GLU A 82 6.99 -13.30 10.04
N TYR A 83 6.38 -12.26 10.62
CA TYR A 83 5.02 -12.33 11.15
C TYR A 83 3.98 -12.58 10.04
N GLU A 84 4.10 -11.90 8.91
CA GLU A 84 3.21 -12.08 7.77
C GLU A 84 3.30 -13.51 7.21
N GLN A 85 4.51 -14.03 7.05
CA GLN A 85 4.72 -15.42 6.62
C GLN A 85 4.10 -16.42 7.59
N TYR A 86 4.25 -16.20 8.91
CA TYR A 86 3.64 -17.05 9.93
C TYR A 86 2.11 -17.05 9.86
N ILE A 87 1.49 -15.87 9.70
CA ILE A 87 0.03 -15.74 9.57
C ILE A 87 -0.45 -16.49 8.31
N ASN A 88 0.23 -16.30 7.19
CA ASN A 88 -0.10 -16.98 5.93
C ASN A 88 0.00 -18.51 6.06
N GLU A 89 1.00 -19.01 6.78
CA GLU A 89 1.15 -20.45 7.03
C GLU A 89 0.00 -20.98 7.91
N LEU A 90 -0.38 -20.28 8.97
CA LEU A 90 -1.52 -20.64 9.81
C LEU A 90 -2.82 -20.67 9.03
N LEU A 91 -3.09 -19.64 8.21
CA LEU A 91 -4.28 -19.58 7.37
C LEU A 91 -4.32 -20.76 6.38
N ARG A 92 -3.20 -21.05 5.72
CA ARG A 92 -3.10 -22.19 4.79
C ARG A 92 -3.36 -23.52 5.49
N ASN A 93 -2.83 -23.71 6.69
CA ASN A 93 -3.04 -24.94 7.46
C ASN A 93 -4.50 -25.07 7.92
N ASN A 94 -5.11 -23.98 8.37
CA ASN A 94 -6.54 -23.94 8.71
C ASN A 94 -7.43 -24.26 7.50
N CYS A 95 -7.15 -23.69 6.32
CA CYS A 95 -7.90 -24.00 5.10
C CYS A 95 -7.82 -25.50 4.76
N ARG A 96 -6.63 -26.11 4.87
CA ARG A 96 -6.46 -27.55 4.64
C ARG A 96 -7.23 -28.38 5.66
N GLN A 97 -7.21 -27.99 6.93
CA GLN A 97 -7.97 -28.67 7.98
C GLN A 97 -9.48 -28.54 7.75
N ALA A 98 -9.97 -27.38 7.34
CA ALA A 98 -11.37 -27.15 7.01
C ALA A 98 -11.83 -28.08 5.87
N THR A 99 -11.04 -28.19 4.81
CA THR A 99 -11.31 -29.12 3.70
C THR A 99 -11.38 -30.58 4.15
N ILE A 100 -10.48 -31.00 5.05
CA ILE A 100 -10.48 -32.36 5.60
C ILE A 100 -11.73 -32.60 6.47
N ASN A 101 -12.09 -31.65 7.32
CA ASN A 101 -13.29 -31.75 8.16
C ASN A 101 -14.56 -31.83 7.31
N GLU A 102 -14.64 -31.04 6.24
CA GLU A 102 -15.75 -31.08 5.28
C GLU A 102 -15.86 -32.46 4.60
N PHE A 103 -14.75 -33.06 4.21
CA PHE A 103 -14.73 -34.43 3.69
C PHE A 103 -15.32 -35.40 4.71
N PHE A 104 -14.84 -35.39 5.96
CA PHE A 104 -15.36 -36.32 6.98
C PHE A 104 -16.84 -36.11 7.30
N ASN A 105 -17.33 -34.87 7.33
CA ASN A 105 -18.76 -34.58 7.52
C ASN A 105 -19.65 -35.05 6.36
N CYS A 106 -19.10 -35.19 5.14
CA CYS A 106 -19.86 -35.70 4.00
C CYS A 106 -19.97 -37.23 4.00
N TYR A 107 -19.02 -37.93 4.63
CA TYR A 107 -18.91 -39.40 4.56
C TYR A 107 -19.27 -40.14 5.85
N PHE A 108 -19.31 -39.46 6.99
CA PHE A 108 -19.74 -39.99 8.30
C PHE A 108 -20.87 -39.15 8.88
#